data_AF-A0A2E4N7G9-F1
#
_entry.id   AF-A0A2E4N7G9-F1
#
_cell.length_a   1.000
_cell.length_b   1.000
_cell.length_c   1.000
_cell.angle_alpha   90.00
_cell.angle_beta   90.00
_cell.angle_gamma   90.00
#
_symmetry.space_group_name_H-M   'P 1'
#
loop_
_entity.id
_entity.type
_entity.pdbx_description
1 polymer ?
#
loop_
_entity_poly.entity_id
_entity_poly.type
_entity_poly.pdbx_seq_one_letter_code
_entity_poly.pdbx_strand_id
1 'polypeptide(L)' 'VMNGTVQKTQLFNLKKNPHELINEHNALNSDNSLLMNLSDIPKFNAKRKKMEALLLKEMKRLDDPYRLWDQPK' A
#
# COMPACT_ATOMS: atom_id res chain seq x y z
N VAL A 1 -5.66 5.60 -16.62
CA VAL A 1 -4.28 5.86 -16.15
C VAL A 1 -3.35 4.88 -16.85
N MET A 2 -2.50 5.37 -17.78
CA MET A 2 -1.46 4.63 -18.54
C MET A 2 -1.66 3.10 -18.74
N ASN A 3 -2.85 2.60 -19.10
CA ASN A 3 -3.15 1.17 -19.33
C ASN A 3 -2.52 0.17 -18.33
N GLY A 4 -2.41 0.51 -17.05
CA GLY A 4 -1.80 -0.37 -16.03
C GLY A 4 -0.26 -0.45 -16.06
N THR A 5 0.42 0.42 -16.81
CA THR A 5 1.89 0.52 -16.85
C THR A 5 2.50 0.87 -15.49
N VAL A 6 1.72 1.50 -14.60
CA VAL A 6 2.16 1.82 -13.24
C VAL A 6 1.53 0.84 -12.26
N GLN A 7 2.38 0.14 -11.52
CA GLN A 7 2.03 -0.87 -10.53
C GLN A 7 2.70 -0.51 -9.20
N LYS A 8 1.90 -0.02 -8.25
CA LYS A 8 2.38 0.48 -6.96
C LYS A 8 1.42 0.11 -5.84
N THR A 9 1.97 -0.43 -4.75
CA THR A 9 1.24 -0.67 -3.50
C THR A 9 1.57 0.45 -2.55
N GLN A 10 0.57 0.93 -1.81
CA GLN A 10 0.75 1.90 -0.73
C GLN A 10 0.30 1.29 0.60
N LEU A 11 1.01 1.61 1.68
CA LEU A 11 0.70 1.16 3.04
C LEU A 11 0.71 2.35 3.98
N PHE A 12 -0.40 2.62 4.65
CA PHE A 12 -0.53 3.73 5.60
C PHE A 12 -0.84 3.25 7.01
N ASN A 13 -0.32 3.99 8.00
CA ASN A 13 -0.74 3.86 9.38
C ASN A 13 -1.75 4.96 9.69
N LEU A 14 -3.05 4.67 9.58
CA LEU A 14 -4.11 5.66 9.72
C LEU A 14 -4.15 6.37 11.09
N LYS A 15 -3.63 5.75 12.16
CA LYS A 15 -3.52 6.40 13.48
C LYS A 15 -2.49 7.54 13.48
N LYS A 16 -1.49 7.47 12.60
CA LYS A 16 -0.42 8.46 12.50
C LYS A 16 -0.58 9.35 11.26
N ASN A 17 -0.98 8.76 10.14
CA ASN A 17 -1.22 9.40 8.85
C ASN A 17 -2.70 9.22 8.44
N PRO A 18 -3.64 9.93 9.08
CA PRO A 18 -5.08 9.78 8.80
C PRO A 18 -5.49 10.31 7.42
N HIS A 19 -4.63 11.10 6.77
CA HIS A 19 -4.86 11.68 5.45
C HIS A 19 -4.11 10.96 4.34
N GLU A 20 -3.50 9.81 4.64
CA GLU A 20 -2.83 8.94 3.65
C GLU A 20 -1.81 9.69 2.79
N LEU A 21 -1.06 10.60 3.41
CA LEU A 21 -0.07 11.42 2.72
C LEU A 21 1.07 10.54 2.17
N ILE A 22 1.55 10.88 0.98
CA ILE A 22 2.72 10.27 0.32
C ILE A 22 3.92 11.22 0.39
N ASN A 23 5.10 10.73 -0.01
CA ASN A 23 6.35 11.50 0.09
C ASN A 23 6.28 12.82 -0.66
N GLU A 24 5.62 12.84 -1.82
CA GLU A 24 5.45 13.98 -2.69
C GLU A 24 4.63 15.10 -2.02
N HIS A 25 3.73 14.77 -1.08
CA HIS A 25 3.01 15.77 -0.29
C HIS A 25 3.91 16.41 0.77
N ASN A 26 4.95 15.69 1.21
CA ASN A 26 5.84 16.09 2.29
C ASN A 26 7.09 16.82 1.76
N ALA A 27 6.96 17.61 0.69
CA ALA A 27 8.04 18.19 -0.09
C ALA A 27 9.10 19.00 0.70
N LEU A 28 8.94 19.23 2.00
CA LEU A 28 9.83 20.11 2.77
C LEU A 28 10.38 19.57 4.10
N ASN A 29 9.64 19.03 5.08
CA ASN A 29 10.25 18.76 6.41
C ASN A 29 9.46 17.79 7.30
N SER A 30 9.52 16.47 7.08
CA SER A 30 9.06 15.54 8.11
C SER A 30 9.96 14.33 8.24
N ASP A 31 10.83 14.38 9.26
CA ASP A 31 11.60 13.24 9.79
C ASP A 31 10.70 12.10 10.31
N ASN A 32 9.39 12.32 10.36
CA ASN A 32 8.45 11.31 10.81
C ASN A 32 8.13 10.33 9.68
N SER A 33 8.94 9.26 9.62
CA SER A 33 8.79 8.15 8.69
C SER A 33 7.41 7.46 8.70
N LEU A 34 6.51 7.81 9.63
CA LEU A 34 5.15 7.25 9.73
C LEU A 34 4.08 8.11 9.04
N LEU A 35 4.42 9.32 8.57
CA LEU A 35 3.52 10.26 7.86
C LEU A 35 3.63 10.13 6.33
N MET A 36 3.97 8.95 5.83
CA MET A 36 4.19 8.69 4.42
C MET A 36 3.73 7.28 4.03
N ASN A 37 3.87 6.95 2.75
CA ASN A 37 3.73 5.58 2.27
C ASN A 37 4.83 4.68 2.88
N LEU A 38 4.43 3.62 3.57
CA LEU A 38 5.32 2.69 4.26
C LEU A 38 5.61 1.42 3.46
N SER A 39 5.06 1.27 2.25
CA SER A 39 5.06 -0.01 1.51
C SER A 39 6.44 -0.50 1.11
N ASP A 40 7.38 0.43 0.91
CA ASP A 40 8.76 0.15 0.48
C ASP A 40 9.76 0.18 1.65
N ILE A 41 9.29 0.44 2.88
CA ILE A 41 10.15 0.47 4.07
C ILE A 41 10.31 -0.97 4.63
N PRO A 42 11.53 -1.55 4.67
CA PRO A 42 11.73 -2.96 5.03
C PRO A 42 11.15 -3.37 6.39
N LYS A 43 11.18 -2.46 7.37
CA LYS A 43 10.59 -2.65 8.70
C LYS A 43 9.10 -3.02 8.67
N PHE A 44 8.37 -2.60 7.65
CA PHE A 44 6.92 -2.84 7.53
C PHE A 44 6.56 -3.97 6.56
N ASN A 45 7.54 -4.68 5.98
CA ASN A 45 7.30 -5.76 5.01
C ASN A 45 6.36 -6.85 5.56
N ALA A 46 6.56 -7.28 6.82
CA ALA A 46 5.68 -8.26 7.45
C ALA A 46 4.22 -7.76 7.56
N LYS A 47 4.03 -6.46 7.87
CA LYS A 47 2.70 -5.85 7.93
C LYS A 47 2.09 -5.73 6.53
N ARG A 48 2.86 -5.33 5.52
CA ARG A 48 2.44 -5.26 4.12
C ARG A 48 1.92 -6.63 3.64
N LYS A 49 2.71 -7.69 3.78
CA LYS A 49 2.30 -9.06 3.41
C LYS A 49 1.04 -9.51 4.12
N LYS A 50 0.89 -9.18 5.41
CA LYS A 50 -0.34 -9.48 6.15
C LYS A 50 -1.56 -8.78 5.55
N MET A 51 -1.45 -7.52 5.18
CA MET A 51 -2.55 -6.77 4.57
C MET A 51 -2.89 -7.28 3.17
N GLU A 52 -1.87 -7.58 2.35
CA GLU A 52 -2.05 -8.15 1.01
C GLU A 52 -2.71 -9.54 1.06
N ALA A 53 -2.36 -10.37 2.05
CA ALA A 53 -3.00 -11.67 2.26
C ALA A 53 -4.49 -11.54 2.65
N LEU A 54 -4.84 -10.56 3.50
CA LEU A 54 -6.24 -10.27 3.84
C LEU A 54 -7.02 -9.79 2.61
N LEU A 55 -6.43 -8.89 1.82
CA LEU A 55 -7.03 -8.40 0.59
C LEU A 55 -7.27 -9.53 -0.42
N LEU A 56 -6.25 -10.37 -0.67
CA LEU A 56 -6.36 -11.52 -1.58
C LEU A 56 -7.47 -12.48 -1.16
N LYS A 57 -7.61 -12.74 0.15
CA LYS A 57 -8.68 -13.59 0.66
C LYS A 57 -10.07 -13.02 0.34
N GLU A 58 -10.28 -11.73 0.54
CA GLU A 58 -11.55 -11.08 0.22
C GLU A 58 -11.82 -11.01 -1.28
N MET A 59 -10.80 -10.71 -2.09
CA MET A 59 -10.89 -10.74 -3.56
C MET A 59 -11.29 -12.12 -4.07
N LYS A 60 -10.69 -13.19 -3.56
CA LYS A 60 -11.08 -14.57 -3.90
C LYS A 60 -12.51 -14.90 -3.46
N ARG A 61 -12.95 -14.41 -2.29
CA ARG A 61 -14.31 -14.62 -1.79
C ARG A 61 -15.38 -13.96 -2.68
N LEU A 62 -15.02 -12.87 -3.35
CA LEU A 62 -15.92 -12.05 -4.17
C LEU A 62 -15.73 -12.28 -5.68
N ASP A 63 -14.91 -13.26 -6.07
CA ASP A 63 -14.54 -13.52 -7.48
C ASP A 63 -14.08 -12.26 -8.21
N ASP A 64 -13.25 -11.44 -7.55
CA ASP A 64 -12.82 -10.13 -8.05
C ASP A 64 -12.02 -10.26 -9.36
N PRO A 65 -12.51 -9.70 -10.49
CA PRO A 65 -11.80 -9.76 -11.77
C PRO A 65 -10.54 -8.87 -11.83
N TYR A 66 -10.34 -7.98 -10.84
CA TYR A 66 -9.27 -6.98 -10.81
C TYR A 66 -8.33 -7.15 -9.61
N ARG A 67 -7.78 -8.37 -9.44
CA ARG A 67 -6.72 -8.66 -8.45
C ARG A 67 -5.47 -7.81 -8.67
N LEU A 68 -4.68 -7.61 -7.60
CA LEU A 68 -3.38 -6.94 -7.72
C LEU A 68 -2.44 -7.72 -8.64
N TRP A 69 -1.62 -7.00 -9.39
CA TRP A 69 -0.81 -7.53 -10.49
C TRP A 69 0.20 -8.61 -10.09
N ASP A 70 0.66 -8.61 -8.83
CA ASP A 70 1.68 -9.51 -8.28
C ASP A 70 1.11 -10.59 -7.34
N GLN A 71 -0.22 -10.69 -7.21
CA GLN A 71 -0.84 -11.73 -6.41
C GLN A 71 -0.71 -13.11 -7.09
N PRO A 72 -0.55 -14.19 -6.30
CA PRO A 72 -0.53 -15.54 -6.85
C PRO A 72 -1.87 -15.87 -7.51
N LYS A 73 -1.82 -16.62 -8.62
CA LYS A 73 -3.01 -17.06 -9.33
C LYS A 73 -3.92 -17.90 -8.45
#